data_AF-A0A836GUI1-F1
#
_entry.id   AF-A0A836GUI1-F1
#
_cell.length_a   1.000
_cell.length_b   1.000
_cell.length_c   1.000
_cell.angle_alpha   90.00
_cell.angle_beta   90.00
_cell.angle_gamma   90.00
#
_symmetry.space_group_name_H-M   'P 1'
#
loop_
_entity.id
_entity.type
_entity.pdbx_description
1 polymer ?
#
loop_
_entity_poly.entity_id
_entity_poly.type
_entity_poly.pdbx_seq_one_letter_code
_entity_poly.pdbx_strand_id
1 'polypeptide(L)'
;MDAITLLKCIRDVEKMNRQCVDEAARELKTAVLLFNQQVRLLGGSQSWLIPRKSGPDEGHAVLETREHSFLTLTEDEVSTMHPELVSRHVPRLCECLRTEKCFEAAARLHDVVKWHGAQLITAHELRLAWRRIRASLENLMECVAAADQRKHVSSTLQMIDALMT
;
A
#
# COMPACT_ATOMS: atom_id res chain seq x y z
N MET A 1 -25.45 48.75 -20.67
CA MET A 1 -24.28 48.42 -19.83
C MET A 1 -23.05 48.74 -20.67
N ASP A 2 -22.16 49.62 -20.22
CA ASP A 2 -20.97 49.99 -21.01
C ASP A 2 -19.86 48.94 -20.91
N ALA A 3 -18.95 48.92 -21.89
CA ALA A 3 -17.88 47.93 -21.97
C ALA A 3 -16.91 47.97 -20.77
N ILE A 4 -16.75 49.14 -20.15
CA ILE A 4 -15.87 49.35 -18.99
C ILE A 4 -16.45 48.68 -17.75
N THR A 5 -17.76 48.81 -17.53
CA THR A 5 -18.50 48.18 -16.44
C THR A 5 -18.48 46.66 -16.59
N LEU A 6 -18.63 46.16 -17.82
CA LEU A 6 -18.62 44.72 -18.09
C LEU A 6 -17.24 44.08 -17.84
N LEU A 7 -16.15 44.74 -18.24
CA LEU A 7 -14.78 44.32 -17.93
C LEU A 7 -14.47 44.35 -16.43
N LYS A 8 -15.02 45.33 -15.69
CA LYS A 8 -14.88 45.40 -14.23
C LYS A 8 -15.60 44.24 -13.55
N CYS A 9 -16.84 43.93 -13.95
CA CYS A 9 -17.58 42.78 -13.44
C CYS A 9 -16.86 41.45 -13.69
N ILE A 10 -16.29 41.23 -14.89
CA ILE A 10 -15.51 40.03 -15.19
C ILE A 10 -14.31 39.90 -14.25
N ARG A 11 -13.57 41.00 -14.03
CA ARG A 11 -12.40 41.01 -13.14
C ARG A 11 -12.78 40.72 -11.68
N ASP A 12 -13.91 41.25 -11.22
CA ASP A 12 -14.41 40.99 -9.87
C ASP A 12 -14.81 39.53 -9.69
N VAL A 13 -15.44 38.91 -10.71
CA VAL A 13 -15.76 37.47 -10.72
C VAL A 13 -14.49 36.61 -10.73
N GLU A 14 -13.49 36.95 -11.54
CA GLU A 14 -12.21 36.23 -11.56
C GLU A 14 -11.50 36.30 -10.21
N LYS A 15 -11.54 37.46 -9.55
CA LYS A 15 -10.97 37.64 -8.21
C LYS A 15 -11.70 36.78 -7.18
N MET A 16 -13.02 36.79 -7.17
CA MET A 16 -13.80 35.93 -6.27
C MET A 16 -13.56 34.45 -6.54
N ASN A 17 -13.49 34.04 -7.81
CA ASN A 17 -13.20 32.66 -8.18
C ASN A 17 -11.83 32.21 -7.66
N ARG A 18 -10.80 33.06 -7.81
CA ARG A 18 -9.47 32.78 -7.26
C ARG A 18 -9.49 32.62 -5.74
N GLN A 19 -10.22 33.50 -5.03
CA GLN A 19 -10.36 33.39 -3.57
C GLN A 19 -11.07 32.10 -3.15
N CYS A 20 -12.14 31.69 -3.84
CA CYS A 20 -12.82 30.42 -3.58
C CYS A 20 -11.90 29.21 -3.83
N VAL A 21 -11.08 29.25 -4.87
CA VAL A 21 -10.10 28.19 -5.17
C VAL A 21 -9.03 28.11 -4.08
N ASP A 22 -8.52 29.26 -3.61
CA ASP A 22 -7.53 29.31 -2.53
C ASP A 22 -8.11 28.79 -1.20
N GLU A 23 -9.38 29.10 -0.94
CA GLU A 23 -10.13 28.60 0.21
C GLU A 23 -10.34 27.09 0.16
N ALA A 24 -10.82 26.57 -0.99
CA ALA A 24 -10.98 25.15 -1.20
C ALA A 24 -9.65 24.39 -1.08
N ALA A 25 -8.54 24.97 -1.57
CA ALA A 25 -7.21 24.38 -1.43
C ALA A 25 -6.76 24.30 0.04
N ARG A 26 -7.04 25.33 0.84
CA ARG A 26 -6.74 25.38 2.27
C ARG A 26 -7.59 24.37 3.07
N GLU A 27 -8.88 24.29 2.78
CA GLU A 27 -9.78 23.32 3.41
C GLU A 27 -9.36 21.88 3.07
N LEU A 28 -9.06 21.62 1.79
CA LEU A 28 -8.56 20.33 1.33
C LEU A 28 -7.25 19.95 2.03
N LYS A 29 -6.31 20.89 2.15
CA LYS A 29 -5.06 20.66 2.88
C LYS A 29 -5.34 20.25 4.33
N THR A 30 -6.27 20.93 5.00
CA THR A 30 -6.66 20.64 6.39
C THR A 30 -7.30 19.26 6.52
N ALA A 31 -8.23 18.92 5.63
CA ALA A 31 -8.87 17.61 5.58
C ALA A 31 -7.83 16.48 5.39
N VAL A 32 -6.84 16.70 4.52
CA VAL A 32 -5.71 15.77 4.33
C VAL A 32 -4.90 15.59 5.62
N LEU A 33 -4.65 16.66 6.40
CA LEU A 33 -3.93 16.52 7.67
C LEU A 33 -4.69 15.63 8.65
N LEU A 34 -6.00 15.89 8.80
CA LEU A 34 -6.87 15.16 9.70
C LEU A 34 -7.01 13.69 9.29
N PHE A 35 -7.20 13.43 8.00
CA PHE A 35 -7.25 12.07 7.45
C PHE A 35 -5.96 11.31 7.73
N ASN A 36 -4.80 11.89 7.40
CA ASN A 36 -3.51 11.24 7.65
C ASN A 36 -3.28 10.98 9.16
N GLN A 37 -3.73 11.87 10.03
CA GLN A 37 -3.67 11.67 11.48
C GLN A 37 -4.55 10.50 11.92
N GLN A 38 -5.76 10.39 11.39
CA GLN A 38 -6.67 9.27 11.67
C GLN A 38 -6.09 7.93 11.19
N VAL A 39 -5.53 7.90 9.98
CA VAL A 39 -4.84 6.70 9.46
C VAL A 39 -3.72 6.27 10.41
N ARG A 40 -2.92 7.20 10.92
CA ARG A 40 -1.84 6.89 11.89
C ARG A 40 -2.38 6.37 13.22
N LEU A 41 -3.39 7.01 13.79
CA LEU A 41 -4.00 6.60 15.06
C LEU A 41 -4.61 5.19 14.99
N LEU A 42 -5.13 4.81 13.82
CA LEU A 42 -5.71 3.50 13.56
C LEU A 42 -4.68 2.45 13.13
N GLY A 43 -3.38 2.76 13.15
CA GLY A 43 -2.31 1.84 12.73
C GLY A 43 -2.33 1.52 11.23
N GLY A 44 -2.88 2.41 10.41
CA GLY A 44 -2.97 2.26 8.96
C GLY A 44 -1.63 2.36 8.24
N SER A 45 -1.54 1.73 7.06
CA SER A 45 -0.33 1.71 6.24
C SER A 45 0.07 3.11 5.74
N GLN A 46 1.37 3.35 5.59
CA GLN A 46 1.91 4.58 5.01
C GLN A 46 1.41 4.84 3.58
N SER A 47 1.06 3.78 2.84
CA SER A 47 0.49 3.89 1.48
C SER A 47 -0.89 4.56 1.45
N TRP A 48 -1.58 4.66 2.59
CA TRP A 48 -2.87 5.34 2.71
C TRP A 48 -2.70 6.81 3.05
N LEU A 49 -1.50 7.25 3.43
CA LEU A 49 -1.26 8.67 3.69
C LEU A 49 -1.24 9.43 2.37
N ILE A 50 -2.01 10.50 2.31
CA ILE A 50 -1.98 11.41 1.18
C ILE A 50 -0.65 12.19 1.26
N PRO A 51 0.22 12.11 0.24
CA PRO A 51 1.50 12.80 0.24
C PRO A 51 1.30 14.31 0.34
N ARG A 52 1.92 14.95 1.32
CA ARG A 52 1.98 16.41 1.39
C ARG A 52 3.07 16.86 0.43
N LYS A 53 2.78 17.71 -0.55
CA LYS A 53 3.81 18.26 -1.44
C LYS A 53 4.88 19.00 -0.60
N SER A 54 6.05 18.37 -0.52
CA SER A 54 7.40 18.85 -0.21
C SER A 54 7.58 20.17 0.54
N GLY A 55 7.89 20.06 1.83
CA GLY A 55 8.91 20.87 2.50
C GLY A 55 10.04 19.92 2.97
N PRO A 56 11.29 20.39 3.10
CA PRO A 56 12.41 19.59 3.59
C PRO A 56 12.22 19.40 5.09
N ASP A 57 11.39 18.43 5.48
CA ASP A 57 11.31 17.98 6.85
C ASP A 57 11.91 16.57 6.87
N GLU A 58 13.16 16.56 7.29
CA GLU A 58 13.98 15.40 7.56
C GLU A 58 13.30 14.49 8.58
N GLY A 59 13.33 13.19 8.34
CA GLY A 59 12.91 12.18 9.31
C GLY A 59 12.04 11.12 8.68
N HIS A 60 12.69 10.04 8.24
CA HIS A 60 12.08 8.79 7.75
C HIS A 60 11.66 8.75 6.27
N ALA A 61 12.39 9.48 5.41
CA ALA A 61 12.79 8.84 4.18
C ALA A 61 13.73 7.68 4.55
N VAL A 62 13.17 6.51 4.87
CA VAL A 62 13.88 5.28 4.58
C VAL A 62 14.00 5.31 3.06
N LEU A 63 15.12 5.85 2.60
CA LEU A 63 15.68 5.57 1.31
C LEU A 63 15.89 4.06 1.29
N GLU A 64 14.83 3.30 1.01
CA GLU A 64 14.99 2.06 0.27
C GLU A 64 15.53 2.51 -1.07
N THR A 65 16.85 2.52 -1.16
CA THR A 65 17.57 2.47 -2.42
C THR A 65 16.86 1.45 -3.32
N ARG A 66 16.88 1.72 -4.63
CA ARG A 66 16.46 0.80 -5.69
C ARG A 66 17.30 -0.49 -5.72
N GLU A 67 17.59 -1.09 -4.58
CA GLU A 67 18.30 -2.35 -4.43
C GLU A 67 17.22 -3.41 -4.17
N HIS A 68 16.81 -4.04 -5.28
CA HIS A 68 15.98 -5.23 -5.37
C HIS A 68 14.56 -5.09 -4.82
N SER A 69 13.60 -4.85 -5.73
CA SER A 69 12.19 -5.11 -5.45
C SER A 69 12.08 -6.49 -4.82
N PHE A 70 11.55 -6.64 -3.61
CA PHE A 70 11.46 -7.94 -2.91
C PHE A 70 10.82 -9.05 -3.77
N LEU A 71 9.99 -8.68 -4.75
CA LEU A 71 9.44 -9.58 -5.77
C LEU A 71 10.50 -10.24 -6.68
N THR A 72 11.64 -9.59 -6.92
CA THR A 72 12.73 -10.03 -7.80
C THR A 72 13.79 -10.85 -7.10
N LEU A 73 13.67 -11.10 -5.78
CA LEU A 73 14.58 -11.98 -5.07
C LEU A 73 14.47 -13.42 -5.60
N THR A 74 15.34 -14.30 -5.19
CA THR A 74 15.26 -15.73 -5.45
C THR A 74 14.75 -16.44 -4.19
N GLU A 75 14.30 -17.68 -4.32
CA GLU A 75 13.89 -18.46 -3.15
C GLU A 75 15.06 -18.59 -2.15
N ASP A 76 16.27 -18.82 -2.64
CA ASP A 76 17.49 -18.95 -1.83
C ASP A 76 17.80 -17.65 -1.06
N GLU A 77 17.66 -16.49 -1.71
CA GLU A 77 17.80 -15.20 -1.05
C GLU A 77 16.74 -15.02 0.05
N VAL A 78 15.48 -15.36 -0.22
CA VAL A 78 14.43 -15.29 0.80
C VAL A 78 14.73 -16.22 1.96
N SER A 79 15.22 -17.45 1.72
CA SER A 79 15.51 -18.43 2.76
C SER A 79 16.60 -17.99 3.74
N THR A 80 17.58 -17.21 3.25
CA THR A 80 18.75 -16.76 4.03
C THR A 80 18.52 -15.40 4.71
N MET A 81 17.45 -14.68 4.35
CA MET A 81 17.10 -13.40 4.96
C MET A 81 16.68 -13.54 6.42
N HIS A 82 17.05 -12.55 7.23
CA HIS A 82 16.60 -12.50 8.62
C HIS A 82 15.06 -12.30 8.67
N PRO A 83 14.33 -13.04 9.53
CA PRO A 83 12.88 -12.92 9.66
C PRO A 83 12.38 -11.49 9.88
N GLU A 84 13.11 -10.67 10.65
CA GLU A 84 12.77 -9.25 10.87
C GLU A 84 12.90 -8.38 9.61
N LEU A 85 13.75 -8.76 8.64
CA LEU A 85 13.82 -8.08 7.36
C LEU A 85 12.65 -8.51 6.48
N VAL A 86 12.35 -9.81 6.47
CA VAL A 86 11.22 -10.37 5.72
C VAL A 86 9.89 -9.79 6.24
N SER A 87 9.73 -9.61 7.55
CA SER A 87 8.53 -9.05 8.17
C SER A 87 8.18 -7.65 7.64
N ARG A 88 9.19 -6.82 7.37
CA ARG A 88 9.02 -5.47 6.80
C ARG A 88 8.44 -5.49 5.38
N HIS A 89 8.65 -6.57 4.64
CA HIS A 89 8.15 -6.72 3.27
C HIS A 89 6.76 -7.36 3.17
N VAL A 90 6.29 -8.08 4.21
CA VAL A 90 4.97 -8.75 4.22
C VAL A 90 3.80 -7.77 3.92
N PRO A 91 3.73 -6.56 4.53
CA PRO A 91 2.68 -5.60 4.19
C PRO A 91 2.70 -5.17 2.71
N ARG A 92 3.90 -5.06 2.12
CA ARG A 92 4.05 -4.68 0.71
C ARG A 92 3.62 -5.80 -0.22
N LEU A 93 3.93 -7.06 0.10
CA LEU A 93 3.41 -8.22 -0.62
C LEU A 93 1.88 -8.23 -0.63
N CYS A 94 1.26 -7.93 0.52
CA CYS A 94 -0.20 -7.79 0.62
C CYS A 94 -0.77 -6.71 -0.31
N GLU A 95 -0.07 -5.60 -0.50
CA GLU A 95 -0.46 -4.58 -1.48
C GLU A 95 -0.31 -5.08 -2.92
N CYS A 96 0.79 -5.75 -3.25
CA CYS A 96 1.05 -6.26 -4.59
C CYS A 96 0.05 -7.33 -5.05
N LEU A 97 -0.53 -8.11 -4.12
CA LEU A 97 -1.61 -9.08 -4.41
C LEU A 97 -2.85 -8.43 -5.03
N ARG A 98 -3.03 -7.11 -4.92
CA ARG A 98 -4.16 -6.34 -5.46
C ARG A 98 -3.80 -5.55 -6.73
N THR A 99 -2.66 -5.85 -7.34
CA THR A 99 -2.15 -5.18 -8.54
C THR A 99 -1.95 -6.19 -9.66
N GLU A 100 -1.49 -5.71 -10.82
CA GLU A 100 -1.11 -6.56 -11.97
C GLU A 100 0.00 -7.57 -11.63
N LYS A 101 0.75 -7.35 -10.54
CA LYS A 101 1.82 -8.24 -10.06
C LYS A 101 1.34 -9.28 -9.05
N CYS A 102 0.04 -9.55 -9.00
CA CYS A 102 -0.55 -10.42 -7.98
C CYS A 102 0.03 -11.83 -7.96
N PHE A 103 0.37 -12.41 -9.11
CA PHE A 103 0.95 -13.75 -9.21
C PHE A 103 2.42 -13.79 -8.78
N GLU A 104 3.22 -12.78 -9.15
CA GLU A 104 4.60 -12.64 -8.65
C GLU A 104 4.62 -12.47 -7.13
N ALA A 105 3.67 -11.67 -6.61
CA ALA A 105 3.50 -11.47 -5.18
C ALA A 105 3.06 -12.76 -4.47
N ALA A 106 2.14 -13.54 -5.05
CA ALA A 106 1.74 -14.83 -4.52
C ALA A 106 2.90 -15.83 -4.51
N ALA A 107 3.72 -15.85 -5.57
CA ALA A 107 4.92 -16.69 -5.63
C ALA A 107 5.94 -16.31 -4.56
N ARG A 108 6.23 -15.02 -4.42
CA ARG A 108 7.12 -14.56 -3.37
C ARG A 108 6.57 -14.83 -1.97
N LEU A 109 5.26 -14.70 -1.79
CA LEU A 109 4.61 -14.99 -0.53
C LEU A 109 4.68 -16.47 -0.17
N HIS A 110 4.58 -17.37 -1.15
CA HIS A 110 4.79 -18.80 -0.95
C HIS A 110 6.18 -19.07 -0.33
N ASP A 111 7.23 -18.47 -0.89
CA ASP A 111 8.60 -18.61 -0.35
C ASP A 111 8.72 -18.07 1.08
N VAL A 112 8.10 -16.91 1.35
CA VAL A 112 8.08 -16.32 2.69
C VAL A 112 7.39 -17.25 3.70
N VAL A 113 6.24 -17.83 3.36
CA VAL A 113 5.51 -18.72 4.26
C VAL A 113 6.28 -20.04 4.45
N LYS A 114 6.91 -20.55 3.38
CA LYS A 114 7.73 -21.77 3.42
C LYS A 114 8.89 -21.66 4.42
N TRP A 115 9.65 -20.57 4.36
CA TRP A 115 10.88 -20.42 5.13
C TRP A 115 10.69 -19.70 6.47
N HIS A 116 9.77 -18.73 6.53
CA HIS A 116 9.62 -17.83 7.68
C HIS A 116 8.22 -17.88 8.32
N GLY A 117 7.29 -18.65 7.77
CA GLY A 117 5.88 -18.65 8.16
C GLY A 117 5.66 -18.92 9.66
N ALA A 118 6.36 -19.90 10.24
CA ALA A 118 6.23 -20.25 11.65
C ALA A 118 6.56 -19.09 12.61
N GLN A 119 7.51 -18.23 12.23
CA GLN A 119 7.93 -17.09 13.04
C GLN A 119 7.07 -15.85 12.74
N LEU A 120 6.71 -15.62 11.48
CA LEU A 120 6.03 -14.39 11.06
C LEU A 120 4.51 -14.42 11.27
N ILE A 121 3.88 -15.60 11.27
CA ILE A 121 2.42 -15.70 11.45
C ILE A 121 1.99 -15.40 12.89
N THR A 122 2.87 -15.69 13.86
CA THR A 122 2.62 -15.40 15.28
C THR A 122 2.92 -13.94 15.65
N ALA A 123 3.65 -13.21 14.80
CA ALA A 123 3.98 -11.80 15.02
C ALA A 123 2.73 -10.92 15.08
N HIS A 124 2.51 -10.26 16.23
CA HIS A 124 1.27 -9.54 16.49
C HIS A 124 1.02 -8.41 15.48
N GLU A 125 2.09 -7.70 15.12
CA GLU A 125 2.10 -6.60 14.14
C GLU A 125 1.68 -7.03 12.73
N LEU A 126 1.83 -8.31 12.37
CA LEU A 126 1.49 -8.83 11.04
C LEU A 126 0.11 -9.48 10.97
N ARG A 127 -0.61 -9.68 12.08
CA ARG A 127 -1.92 -10.38 12.09
C ARG A 127 -2.92 -9.81 11.08
N LEU A 128 -3.00 -8.48 10.98
CA LEU A 128 -3.91 -7.83 10.04
C LEU A 128 -3.46 -8.03 8.60
N ALA A 129 -2.15 -7.98 8.34
CA ALA A 129 -1.58 -8.25 7.02
C ALA A 129 -1.88 -9.69 6.60
N TRP A 130 -1.70 -10.68 7.47
CA TRP A 130 -2.00 -12.09 7.18
C TRP A 130 -3.47 -12.35 6.86
N ARG A 131 -4.41 -11.74 7.61
CA ARG A 131 -5.85 -11.82 7.28
C ARG A 131 -6.17 -11.24 5.91
N ARG A 132 -5.58 -10.09 5.57
CA ARG A 132 -5.78 -9.44 4.26
C ARG A 132 -5.14 -10.24 3.13
N ILE A 133 -3.97 -10.82 3.37
CA ILE A 133 -3.27 -11.71 2.45
C ILE A 133 -4.16 -12.92 2.13
N ARG A 134 -4.68 -13.59 3.17
CA ARG A 134 -5.59 -14.73 3.00
C ARG A 134 -6.80 -14.37 2.13
N ALA A 135 -7.51 -13.30 2.47
CA ALA A 135 -8.65 -12.84 1.68
C ALA A 135 -8.28 -12.49 0.24
N SER A 136 -7.08 -11.93 0.00
CA SER A 136 -6.62 -11.60 -1.35
C SER A 136 -6.28 -12.86 -2.17
N LEU A 137 -5.70 -13.88 -1.53
CA LEU A 137 -5.43 -15.16 -2.17
C LEU A 137 -6.73 -15.94 -2.47
N GLU A 138 -7.72 -15.90 -1.57
CA GLU A 138 -9.05 -16.47 -1.80
C GLU A 138 -9.71 -15.81 -3.02
N ASN A 139 -9.68 -14.48 -3.12
CA ASN A 139 -10.19 -13.76 -4.30
C ASN A 139 -9.41 -14.11 -5.59
N LEU A 140 -8.10 -14.31 -5.50
CA LEU A 140 -7.29 -14.71 -6.66
C LEU A 140 -7.73 -16.07 -7.18
N MET A 141 -8.00 -17.04 -6.30
CA MET A 141 -8.47 -18.38 -6.69
C MET A 141 -9.72 -18.37 -7.58
N GLU A 142 -10.63 -17.42 -7.34
CA GLU A 142 -11.85 -17.22 -8.13
C GLU A 142 -11.55 -16.57 -9.50
N CYS A 143 -10.48 -15.77 -9.58
CA CYS A 143 -10.09 -15.02 -10.78
C CYS A 143 -9.13 -15.78 -11.72
N VAL A 144 -8.40 -16.80 -11.25
CA VAL A 144 -7.37 -17.48 -12.05
C VAL A 144 -7.97 -18.41 -13.11
N ALA A 145 -7.56 -18.26 -14.39
CA ALA A 145 -7.89 -19.21 -15.47
C ALA A 145 -6.84 -20.34 -15.66
N ALA A 146 -5.55 -20.09 -15.38
CA ALA A 146 -4.46 -21.07 -15.57
C ALA A 146 -4.30 -22.03 -14.38
N ALA A 147 -4.21 -23.34 -14.67
CA ALA A 147 -4.16 -24.39 -13.64
C ALA A 147 -2.93 -24.30 -12.72
N ASP A 148 -1.76 -23.96 -13.26
CA ASP A 148 -0.52 -23.89 -12.50
C ASP A 148 -0.51 -22.74 -11.49
N GLN A 149 -1.04 -21.57 -11.88
CA GLN A 149 -1.19 -20.41 -11.00
C GLN A 149 -2.21 -20.71 -9.89
N ARG A 150 -3.33 -21.36 -10.22
CA ARG A 150 -4.33 -21.76 -9.23
C ARG A 150 -3.76 -22.75 -8.21
N LYS A 151 -2.97 -23.74 -8.66
CA LYS A 151 -2.30 -24.69 -7.77
C LYS A 151 -1.35 -23.98 -6.81
N HIS A 152 -0.60 -23.00 -7.30
CA HIS A 152 0.38 -22.28 -6.50
C HIS A 152 -0.29 -21.38 -5.43
N VAL A 153 -1.33 -20.64 -5.80
CA VAL A 153 -2.13 -19.83 -4.85
C VAL A 153 -2.81 -20.74 -3.82
N SER A 154 -3.38 -21.87 -4.25
CA SER A 154 -4.00 -22.84 -3.35
C SER A 154 -3.00 -23.45 -2.36
N SER A 155 -1.78 -23.78 -2.80
CA SER A 155 -0.71 -24.28 -1.93
C SER A 155 -0.34 -23.25 -0.86
N THR A 156 -0.20 -21.99 -1.27
CA THR A 156 0.13 -20.89 -0.35
C THR A 156 -0.96 -20.69 0.71
N LEU A 157 -2.24 -20.74 0.31
CA LEU A 157 -3.37 -20.67 1.24
C LEU A 157 -3.35 -21.81 2.27
N GLN A 158 -3.15 -23.05 1.82
CA GLN A 158 -3.08 -24.21 2.69
C GLN A 158 -1.95 -24.08 3.74
N MET A 159 -0.79 -23.55 3.34
CA MET A 159 0.33 -23.33 4.26
C MET A 159 0.02 -22.25 5.29
N ILE A 160 -0.62 -21.15 4.89
CA ILE A 160 -1.04 -20.08 5.81
C ILE A 160 -2.07 -20.63 6.80
N ASP A 161 -3.08 -21.35 6.31
CA ASP A 161 -4.13 -21.91 7.16
C ASP A 161 -3.59 -22.92 8.18
N ALA A 162 -2.65 -23.79 7.77
CA ALA A 162 -2.00 -24.74 8.67
C ALA A 162 -1.17 -24.08 9.79
N LEU A 163 -0.71 -22.84 9.58
CA LEU A 163 0.09 -22.10 10.54
C LEU A 163 -0.73 -21.10 11.38
N MET A 164 -1.96 -20.81 10.97
CA MET A 164 -2.88 -19.91 11.69
C MET A 164 -3.82 -20.64 12.66
N THR A 165 -3.87 -21.98 12.61
CA THR A 165 -4.55 -22.85 13.59
C THR A 165 -3.76 -22.99 14.88
#